data_AF-A0A2K8T122-F1
#
_entry.id   AF-A0A2K8T122-F1
#
_cell.length_a   1.000
_cell.length_b   1.000
_cell.length_c   1.000
_cell.angle_alpha   90.00
_cell.angle_beta   90.00
_cell.angle_gamma   90.00
#
_symmetry.space_group_name_H-M   'P 1'
#
loop_
_entity.id
_entity.type
_entity.pdbx_description
1 polymer ?
#
loop_
_entity_poly.entity_id
_entity_poly.type
_entity_poly.pdbx_seq_one_letter_code
_entity_poly.pdbx_strand_id
1 'polypeptide(L)' 'MQRLGWTVEQGREHLMKYYGVRSRSLLTQEELDNFLLYLQLTDSPTPQ' A
#
# COMPACT_ATOMS: atom_id res chain seq x y z
N MET A 1 -15.74 -6.73 4.08
CA MET A 1 -14.28 -6.88 4.18
C MET A 1 -13.64 -5.51 3.92
N GLN A 2 -13.59 -4.66 4.94
CA GLN A 2 -12.89 -3.37 4.90
C GLN A 2 -11.72 -3.51 5.88
N ARG A 3 -10.54 -3.89 5.40
CA ARG A 3 -9.45 -4.33 6.30
C ARG A 3 -8.07 -3.92 5.79
N LEU A 4 -7.96 -2.65 5.39
CA LEU A 4 -6.65 -2.11 5.03
C LEU A 4 -6.39 -0.71 5.59
N GLY A 5 -7.32 -0.07 6.29
CA GLY A 5 -7.14 1.26 6.91
C GLY A 5 -6.75 2.42 5.98
N TRP A 6 -6.45 2.12 4.71
CA TRP A 6 -5.85 3.03 3.76
C TRP A 6 -6.89 3.54 2.79
N THR A 7 -7.03 4.86 2.73
CA THR A 7 -7.82 5.51 1.70
C THR A 7 -7.12 5.38 0.34
N VAL A 8 -7.90 5.52 -0.74
CA VAL A 8 -7.36 5.55 -2.10
C VAL A 8 -6.29 6.64 -2.24
N GLU A 9 -6.43 7.73 -1.51
CA GLU A 9 -5.52 8.87 -1.49
C GLU A 9 -4.19 8.55 -0.80
N GLN A 10 -4.23 7.93 0.39
CA GLN A 10 -3.01 7.45 1.08
C GLN A 10 -2.25 6.45 0.22
N GLY A 11 -2.97 5.51 -0.41
CA GLY A 11 -2.38 4.59 -1.37
C GLY A 11 -1.71 5.33 -2.51
N ARG A 12 -2.39 6.32 -3.11
CA ARG A 12 -1.84 7.09 -4.23
C ARG A 12 -0.61 7.93 -3.85
N GLU A 13 -0.61 8.57 -2.68
CA GLU A 13 0.55 9.32 -2.18
C GLU A 13 1.75 8.40 -1.92
N HIS A 14 1.53 7.25 -1.28
CA HIS A 14 2.60 6.29 -1.05
C HIS A 14 3.15 5.74 -2.36
N LEU A 15 2.27 5.43 -3.32
CA LEU A 15 2.67 4.99 -4.65
C LEU A 15 3.52 6.05 -5.37
N MET A 16 3.13 7.31 -5.26
CA MET A 16 3.90 8.40 -5.86
C MET A 16 5.22 8.65 -5.13
N LYS A 17 5.26 8.52 -3.81
CA LYS A 17 6.44 8.79 -2.98
C LYS A 17 7.49 7.68 -3.07
N TYR A 18 7.07 6.42 -3.08
CA TYR A 18 7.98 5.26 -3.05
C TYR A 18 8.24 4.67 -4.43
N TYR A 19 7.23 4.65 -5.31
CA TYR A 19 7.28 4.01 -6.62
C TYR A 19 7.23 5.01 -7.78
N GLY A 20 6.98 6.30 -7.51
CA GLY A 20 6.87 7.34 -8.55
C GLY A 20 5.59 7.26 -9.39
N VAL A 21 4.64 6.37 -9.06
CA VAL A 21 3.44 6.12 -9.87
C VAL A 21 2.16 6.60 -9.20
N ARG A 22 1.15 6.93 -10.02
CA ARG A 22 -0.18 7.40 -9.54
C ARG A 22 -1.21 6.29 -9.40
N SER A 23 -0.88 5.05 -9.77
CA SER A 23 -1.83 3.94 -9.77
C SER A 23 -1.12 2.62 -9.53
N ARG A 24 -1.79 1.69 -8.83
CA ARG A 24 -1.31 0.32 -8.60
C ARG A 24 -1.17 -0.47 -9.90
N SER A 25 -1.95 -0.09 -10.92
CA SER A 25 -1.88 -0.71 -12.26
C SER A 25 -0.56 -0.43 -12.99
N LEU A 26 0.22 0.56 -12.53
CA LEU A 26 1.53 0.89 -13.08
C LEU A 26 2.67 0.22 -12.32
N LEU A 27 2.36 -0.48 -11.21
CA LEU A 27 3.35 -1.24 -10.47
C LEU A 27 3.69 -2.52 -11.22
N THR A 28 4.95 -2.88 -11.16
CA THR A 28 5.41 -4.23 -11.48
C THR A 28 4.96 -5.21 -10.40
N GLN A 29 5.04 -6.51 -10.70
CA GLN A 29 4.66 -7.57 -9.76
C GLN A 29 5.41 -7.45 -8.42
N GLU A 30 6.72 -7.16 -8.47
CA GLU A 30 7.57 -6.99 -7.30
C GLU A 30 7.17 -5.77 -6.46
N GLU A 31 6.84 -4.65 -7.10
CA GLU A 31 6.37 -3.44 -6.42
C GLU A 31 4.98 -3.63 -5.81
N LEU A 32 4.10 -4.38 -6.48
CA LEU A 32 2.80 -4.75 -5.96
C LEU A 32 2.94 -5.65 -4.72
N ASP A 33 3.84 -6.64 -4.76
CA ASP A 33 4.10 -7.52 -3.62
C ASP A 33 4.69 -6.75 -2.44
N ASN A 34 5.63 -5.83 -2.67
CA ASN A 34 6.16 -4.94 -1.64
C ASN A 34 5.07 -4.04 -1.04
N PHE A 35 4.18 -3.49 -1.88
CA PHE A 35 3.07 -2.66 -1.41
C PHE A 35 2.06 -3.47 -0.59
N LEU A 36 1.73 -4.70 -1.00
CA LEU A 36 0.86 -5.60 -0.24
C LEU A 36 1.49 -6.04 1.09
N LEU A 37 2.80 -6.28 1.11
CA LEU A 37 3.55 -6.60 2.33
C LEU A 37 3.54 -5.42 3.30
N TYR A 38 3.84 -4.21 2.81
CA TYR A 38 3.79 -2.99 3.62
C TYR A 38 2.39 -2.76 4.21
N LEU A 39 1.35 -2.98 3.42
CA LEU A 39 -0.03 -2.92 3.88
C LEU A 39 -0.33 -3.96 4.98
N GLN A 40 0.11 -5.21 4.83
CA GLN A 40 -0.04 -6.24 5.88
C GLN A 40 0.71 -5.89 7.18
N LEU A 41 1.90 -5.32 7.08
CA LEU A 41 2.70 -4.92 8.25
C LEU A 41 2.09 -3.71 8.97
N THR A 42 1.50 -2.77 8.23
CA THR A 42 0.86 -1.57 8.80
C THR A 42 -0.54 -1.84 9.34
N ASP A 43 -1.26 -2.85 8.83
CA ASP A 43 -2.57 -3.28 9.33
C ASP A 43 -2.46 -4.23 10.53
N SER A 44 -1.25 -4.65 10.91
CA SER A 44 -1.03 -5.37 12.17
C SER A 44 -1.27 -4.42 13.34
N PRO A 45 -2.36 -4.55 14.13
CA PRO A 45 -2.48 -3.78 15.35
C PRO A 45 -1.35 -4.24 16.27
N THR A 46 -0.46 -3.33 16.64
CA THR A 46 0.37 -3.54 17.85
C THR A 46 -0.58 -3.99 18.97
N PRO A 47 -0.38 -5.18 19.58
CA PRO A 47 -1.22 -5.60 20.68
C PRO A 47 -1.00 -4.61 21.83
N GLN A 48 -2.06 -3.91 22.26
CA GLN A 48 -2.12 -3.29 23.57
C GLN A 48 -2.60 -4.32 24.60
#